data_AF-A0AAQ1C9Y0-F1
#
_entry.id   AF-A0AAQ1C9Y0-F1
#
_cell.length_a   1.000
_cell.length_b   1.000
_cell.length_c   1.000
_cell.angle_alpha   90.00
_cell.angle_beta   90.00
_cell.angle_gamma   90.00
#
_symmetry.space_group_name_H-M   'P 1'
#
loop_
_entity.id
_entity.type
_entity.pdbx_description
1 polymer ?
#
loop_
_entity_poly.entity_id
_entity_poly.type
_entity_poly.pdbx_seq_one_letter_code
_entity_poly.pdbx_strand_id
1 'polypeptide(L)'
;MVETGVTAAGVATAGIALIPGRVADRALEPAVKKLDDIADAAQTTVTQAAKKAAREMDLHKVACFKKNKKGTDAEYDRQLKGQQDGINDMTVKEYLDNREAYNKIGRKGTGAAQQKARKDFQRKLVVKYERELLESGEYFGEEAVQKAQELASKEISTLNALHNPDMIAGGYDNVVDLGDASVNKSIGSQWKNNGKDDAGNKLSSSRVEVMDAQARKALEEIGPDAKMNVDLHRCK
;
A
#
# COMPACT_ATOMS: atom_id res chain seq x y z
N MET A 1 -23.21 -8.17 7.44
CA MET A 1 -23.62 -9.58 7.30
C MET A 1 -23.49 -9.92 5.83
N VAL A 2 -22.34 -10.49 5.46
CA VAL A 2 -22.15 -11.88 5.00
C VAL A 2 -22.24 -11.97 3.47
N GLU A 3 -21.25 -12.66 2.91
CA GLU A 3 -20.91 -12.91 1.50
C GLU A 3 -22.07 -13.34 0.59
N THR A 4 -21.91 -13.08 -0.70
CA THR A 4 -21.92 -14.10 -1.78
C THR A 4 -21.07 -13.51 -2.92
N GLY A 5 -19.88 -14.02 -3.24
CA GLY A 5 -19.64 -15.33 -3.84
C GLY A 5 -19.60 -15.17 -5.36
N VAL A 6 -18.42 -14.85 -5.91
CA VAL A 6 -18.17 -14.82 -7.37
C VAL A 6 -18.55 -16.20 -7.91
N THR A 7 -19.60 -16.23 -8.69
CA THR A 7 -20.20 -17.45 -9.22
C THR A 7 -19.24 -18.04 -10.25
N ALA A 8 -18.68 -19.20 -9.94
CA ALA A 8 -17.90 -20.01 -10.86
C ALA A 8 -18.72 -20.24 -12.13
N ALA A 9 -18.17 -19.83 -13.27
CA ALA A 9 -18.77 -20.06 -14.58
C ALA A 9 -18.94 -21.57 -14.81
N GLY A 10 -20.16 -21.93 -15.20
CA GLY A 10 -20.74 -23.27 -15.19
C GLY A 10 -19.85 -24.39 -15.75
N VAL A 11 -19.64 -25.39 -14.90
CA VAL A 11 -19.43 -26.77 -15.36
C VAL A 11 -20.77 -27.25 -15.90
N ALA A 12 -20.88 -27.40 -17.21
CA ALA A 12 -22.02 -28.05 -17.84
C ALA A 12 -22.02 -29.53 -17.44
N THR A 13 -22.81 -29.89 -16.43
CA THR A 13 -23.09 -31.28 -16.09
C THR A 13 -23.97 -31.90 -17.17
N ALA A 14 -23.34 -32.52 -18.17
CA ALA A 14 -24.03 -33.43 -19.06
C ALA A 14 -24.43 -34.68 -18.27
N GLY A 15 -25.69 -34.73 -17.83
CA GLY A 15 -26.27 -35.91 -17.20
C GLY A 15 -26.33 -37.06 -18.20
N ILE A 16 -25.44 -38.03 -18.06
CA ILE A 16 -25.53 -39.32 -18.77
C ILE A 16 -26.48 -40.19 -17.94
N ALA A 17 -27.70 -40.38 -18.43
CA ALA A 17 -28.63 -41.37 -17.91
C ALA A 17 -28.05 -42.78 -18.15
N LEU A 18 -27.72 -43.51 -17.07
CA LEU A 18 -27.25 -44.89 -17.15
C LEU A 18 -28.41 -45.83 -17.54
N ILE A 19 -28.36 -46.35 -18.77
CA ILE A 19 -29.09 -47.55 -19.17
C ILE A 19 -28.18 -48.76 -18.93
N PRO A 20 -28.59 -49.78 -18.16
CA PRO A 20 -27.72 -50.91 -17.84
C PRO A 20 -27.69 -51.90 -19.01
N GLY A 21 -26.56 -51.93 -19.72
CA GLY A 21 -26.28 -52.90 -20.78
C GLY A 21 -24.83 -52.79 -21.22
N ARG A 22 -24.08 -53.89 -21.08
CA ARG A 22 -22.64 -53.99 -21.35
C ARG A 22 -22.26 -53.51 -22.77
N VAL A 23 -21.04 -52.98 -22.83
CA VAL A 23 -20.17 -52.75 -24.01
C VAL A 23 -20.30 -51.37 -24.69
N ALA A 24 -19.76 -50.33 -24.04
CA ALA A 24 -19.30 -49.12 -24.76
C ALA A 24 -18.16 -48.36 -24.03
N ASP A 25 -17.45 -48.97 -23.08
CA ASP A 25 -16.51 -48.22 -22.22
C ASP A 25 -15.23 -47.77 -22.95
N ARG A 26 -14.77 -48.51 -23.98
CA ARG A 26 -13.49 -48.21 -24.66
C ARG A 26 -13.49 -47.05 -25.67
N ALA A 27 -14.66 -46.59 -26.13
CA ALA A 27 -14.73 -45.55 -27.16
C ALA A 27 -14.67 -44.12 -26.59
N LEU A 28 -14.98 -43.94 -25.30
CA LEU A 28 -15.03 -42.65 -24.63
C LEU A 28 -13.78 -42.35 -23.78
N GLU A 29 -13.01 -43.38 -23.39
CA GLU A 29 -11.75 -43.23 -22.65
C GLU A 29 -10.78 -42.20 -23.24
N PRO A 30 -10.54 -42.13 -24.56
CA PRO A 30 -9.61 -41.15 -25.13
C PRO A 30 -10.11 -39.71 -24.99
N ALA A 31 -11.43 -39.51 -25.07
CA ALA A 31 -12.05 -38.19 -24.98
C ALA A 31 -12.09 -37.69 -23.54
N VAL A 32 -12.40 -38.57 -22.58
CA VAL A 32 -12.37 -38.26 -21.14
C VAL A 32 -10.96 -37.91 -20.70
N LYS A 33 -9.95 -38.72 -21.08
CA LYS A 33 -8.55 -38.45 -20.75
C LYS A 33 -8.07 -37.10 -21.28
N LYS A 34 -8.47 -36.74 -22.50
CA LYS A 34 -8.11 -35.44 -23.10
C LYS A 34 -8.77 -34.26 -22.36
N LEU A 35 -9.97 -34.44 -21.81
CA LEU A 35 -10.63 -33.42 -21.00
C LEU A 35 -9.96 -33.28 -19.63
N ASP A 36 -9.56 -34.39 -18.99
CA ASP A 36 -8.81 -34.38 -17.74
C ASP A 36 -7.44 -33.71 -17.92
N ASP A 37 -6.70 -34.04 -18.99
CA ASP A 37 -5.42 -33.42 -19.31
C ASP A 37 -5.56 -31.89 -19.54
N ILE A 38 -6.65 -31.45 -20.18
CA ILE A 38 -6.96 -30.02 -20.39
C ILE A 38 -7.34 -29.35 -19.07
N ALA A 39 -8.12 -30.01 -18.22
CA ALA A 39 -8.50 -29.50 -16.90
C ALA A 39 -7.26 -29.37 -16.00
N ASP A 40 -6.38 -30.37 -15.97
CA ASP A 40 -5.13 -30.35 -15.23
C ASP A 40 -4.17 -29.26 -15.74
N ALA A 41 -4.09 -29.08 -17.06
CA ALA A 41 -3.30 -28.00 -17.67
C ALA A 41 -3.87 -26.62 -17.30
N ALA A 42 -5.20 -26.46 -17.31
CA ALA A 42 -5.86 -25.22 -16.92
C ALA A 42 -5.69 -24.93 -15.42
N GLN A 43 -5.88 -25.94 -14.56
CA GLN A 43 -5.66 -25.87 -13.11
C GLN A 43 -4.20 -25.51 -12.79
N THR A 44 -3.25 -26.11 -13.50
CA THR A 44 -1.82 -25.83 -13.37
C THR A 44 -1.50 -24.41 -13.80
N THR A 45 -2.07 -23.95 -14.91
CA THR A 45 -1.87 -22.58 -15.43
C THR A 45 -2.47 -21.53 -14.47
N VAL A 46 -3.66 -21.77 -13.93
CA VAL A 46 -4.30 -20.91 -12.92
C VAL A 46 -3.51 -20.90 -11.61
N THR A 47 -2.99 -22.06 -11.17
CA THR A 47 -2.18 -22.17 -9.96
C THR A 47 -0.82 -21.49 -10.13
N GLN A 48 -0.21 -21.59 -11.31
CA GLN A 48 1.03 -20.86 -11.63
C GLN A 48 0.78 -19.36 -11.76
N ALA A 49 -0.33 -18.93 -12.35
CA ALA A 49 -0.74 -17.53 -12.39
C ALA A 49 -1.03 -16.97 -10.99
N ALA A 50 -1.66 -17.75 -10.10
CA ALA A 50 -1.87 -17.40 -8.70
C ALA A 50 -0.55 -17.36 -7.90
N LYS A 51 0.39 -18.30 -8.16
CA LYS A 51 1.75 -18.28 -7.62
C LYS A 51 2.63 -17.16 -8.18
N LYS A 52 2.29 -16.62 -9.36
CA LYS A 52 2.88 -15.42 -9.95
C LYS A 52 2.22 -14.14 -9.38
N ALA A 53 0.98 -14.24 -8.90
CA ALA A 53 0.19 -13.12 -8.40
C ALA A 53 0.49 -12.66 -6.96
N ALA A 54 1.26 -13.41 -6.15
CA ALA A 54 1.69 -12.93 -4.83
C ALA A 54 2.97 -13.64 -4.36
N ARG A 55 4.11 -13.32 -4.97
CA ARG A 55 5.40 -13.56 -4.30
C ARG A 55 5.88 -12.24 -3.75
N GLU A 56 5.78 -12.05 -2.44
CA GLU A 56 6.42 -10.94 -1.77
C GLU A 56 7.85 -11.30 -1.40
N MET A 57 8.73 -10.30 -1.24
CA MET A 57 10.03 -10.54 -0.62
C MET A 57 9.86 -10.97 0.85
N ASP A 58 10.88 -11.61 1.43
CA ASP A 58 10.89 -11.90 2.87
C ASP A 58 10.66 -10.62 3.69
N LEU A 59 9.86 -10.72 4.76
CA LEU A 59 9.58 -9.58 5.64
C LEU A 59 10.90 -8.99 6.15
N HIS A 60 11.14 -7.74 5.79
CA HIS A 60 12.33 -7.03 6.19
C HIS A 60 12.04 -5.93 7.20
N LYS A 61 12.48 -6.16 8.43
CA LYS A 61 12.37 -5.20 9.52
C LYS A 61 13.48 -4.16 9.45
N VAL A 62 13.13 -2.93 9.11
CA VAL A 62 14.12 -1.83 9.09
C VAL A 62 14.39 -1.33 10.52
N ALA A 63 15.41 -0.49 10.68
CA ALA A 63 15.67 0.15 11.97
C ALA A 63 14.43 0.88 12.52
N CYS A 64 14.19 0.77 13.82
CA CYS A 64 13.05 1.41 14.48
C CYS A 64 13.12 2.94 14.40
N PHE A 65 11.99 3.63 14.27
CA PHE A 65 11.93 5.09 14.17
C PHE A 65 11.84 5.73 15.56
N LYS A 66 12.78 6.62 15.87
CA LYS A 66 12.78 7.37 17.12
C LYS A 66 11.76 8.49 17.06
N LYS A 67 10.93 8.59 18.10
CA LYS A 67 9.94 9.65 18.26
C LYS A 67 10.59 11.00 18.61
N ASN A 68 10.03 12.09 18.10
CA ASN A 68 10.32 13.46 18.56
C ASN A 68 9.51 13.76 19.84
N LYS A 69 9.76 14.94 20.44
CA LYS A 69 9.07 15.36 21.67
C LYS A 69 7.64 15.86 21.44
N LYS A 70 7.25 16.19 20.20
CA LYS A 70 6.01 16.90 19.88
C LYS A 70 4.87 15.95 19.46
N GLY A 71 5.20 14.86 18.78
CA GLY A 71 4.24 13.90 18.26
C GLY A 71 3.81 12.88 19.30
N THR A 72 2.56 12.46 19.19
CA THR A 72 2.02 11.34 19.96
C THR A 72 2.50 10.01 19.38
N ASP A 73 2.44 8.96 20.19
CA ASP A 73 2.73 7.59 19.75
C ASP A 73 1.79 7.16 18.61
N ALA A 74 0.49 7.42 18.79
CA ALA A 74 -0.53 7.10 17.80
C ALA A 74 -0.33 7.82 16.45
N GLU A 75 0.11 9.09 16.46
CA GLU A 75 0.42 9.83 15.23
C GLU A 75 1.59 9.22 14.47
N TYR A 76 2.66 8.85 15.18
CA TYR A 76 3.79 8.17 14.58
C TYR A 76 3.41 6.81 14.03
N ASP A 77 2.68 6.00 14.80
CA ASP A 77 2.26 4.67 14.37
C ASP A 77 1.34 4.75 13.14
N ARG A 78 0.42 5.73 13.09
CA ARG A 78 -0.41 5.98 11.90
C ARG A 78 0.45 6.34 10.67
N GLN A 79 1.37 7.29 10.81
CA GLN A 79 2.20 7.74 9.68
C GLN A 79 3.21 6.68 9.20
N LEU A 80 3.77 5.89 10.12
CA LEU A 80 4.65 4.76 9.77
C LEU A 80 3.86 3.67 9.06
N LYS A 81 2.65 3.34 9.54
CA LYS A 81 1.78 2.37 8.88
C LYS A 81 1.38 2.82 7.47
N GLY A 82 1.00 4.09 7.29
CA GLY A 82 0.70 4.61 5.95
C GLY A 82 1.89 4.44 4.99
N GLN A 83 3.09 4.83 5.44
CA GLN A 83 4.30 4.66 4.64
C GLN A 83 4.63 3.18 4.36
N GLN A 84 4.44 2.30 5.34
CA GLN A 84 4.65 0.85 5.17
C GLN A 84 3.69 0.28 4.14
N ASP A 85 2.40 0.56 4.27
CA ASP A 85 1.37 0.09 3.34
C ASP A 85 1.69 0.59 1.92
N GLY A 86 2.13 1.84 1.80
CA GLY A 86 2.59 2.42 0.53
C GLY A 86 3.82 1.75 -0.08
N ILE A 87 4.79 1.32 0.74
CA ILE A 87 5.94 0.54 0.24
C ILE A 87 5.48 -0.83 -0.20
N ASN A 88 4.73 -1.52 0.64
CA ASN A 88 4.34 -2.91 0.42
C ASN A 88 3.31 -3.06 -0.72
N ASP A 89 2.63 -1.98 -1.11
CA ASP A 89 1.80 -1.96 -2.31
C ASP A 89 2.60 -1.81 -3.62
N MET A 90 3.90 -1.49 -3.57
CA MET A 90 4.75 -1.50 -4.76
C MET A 90 5.31 -2.90 -5.04
N THR A 91 5.49 -3.20 -6.32
CA THR A 91 6.41 -4.25 -6.74
C THR A 91 7.87 -3.84 -6.48
N VAL A 92 8.78 -4.82 -6.40
CA VAL A 92 10.22 -4.59 -6.24
C VAL A 92 10.77 -3.77 -7.41
N LYS A 93 10.26 -3.99 -8.62
CA LYS A 93 10.67 -3.20 -9.79
C LYS A 93 10.18 -1.75 -9.69
N GLU A 94 8.91 -1.52 -9.38
CA GLU A 94 8.38 -0.17 -9.20
C GLU A 94 9.13 0.58 -8.10
N TYR A 95 9.41 -0.09 -6.98
CA TYR A 95 10.24 0.47 -5.92
C TYR A 95 11.61 0.91 -6.45
N LEU A 96 12.34 0.04 -7.16
CA LEU A 96 13.69 0.35 -7.66
C LEU A 96 13.69 1.43 -8.75
N ASP A 97 12.73 1.42 -9.67
CA ASP A 97 12.55 2.46 -10.69
C ASP A 97 12.29 3.82 -10.02
N ASN A 98 11.44 3.84 -8.99
CA ASN A 98 11.13 5.04 -8.22
C ASN A 98 12.36 5.54 -7.44
N ARG A 99 13.20 4.64 -6.91
CA ARG A 99 14.50 4.98 -6.29
C ARG A 99 15.45 5.62 -7.29
N GLU A 100 15.56 5.07 -8.50
CA GLU A 100 16.41 5.62 -9.56
C GLU A 100 15.94 7.02 -9.97
N ALA A 101 14.65 7.18 -10.23
CA ALA A 101 14.05 8.47 -10.55
C ALA A 101 14.26 9.48 -9.42
N TYR A 102 14.07 9.11 -8.15
CA TYR A 102 14.37 9.98 -7.02
C TYR A 102 15.84 10.45 -7.01
N ASN A 103 16.79 9.56 -7.28
CA ASN A 103 18.20 9.92 -7.29
C ASN A 103 18.55 10.87 -8.45
N LYS A 104 17.85 10.76 -9.59
CA LYS A 104 18.07 11.60 -10.78
C LYS A 104 17.43 12.98 -10.67
N ILE A 105 16.18 13.06 -10.22
CA ILE A 105 15.38 14.30 -10.28
C ILE A 105 14.91 14.80 -8.92
N GLY A 106 15.19 14.08 -7.83
CA GLY A 106 14.70 14.38 -6.50
C GLY A 106 13.17 14.42 -6.48
N ARG A 107 12.61 15.45 -5.83
CA ARG A 107 11.15 15.65 -5.73
C ARG A 107 10.54 16.49 -6.86
N LYS A 108 11.27 16.78 -7.94
CA LYS A 108 10.74 17.57 -9.07
C LYS A 108 9.48 16.90 -9.63
N GLY A 109 8.43 17.68 -9.89
CA GLY A 109 7.16 17.20 -10.43
C GLY A 109 6.06 16.85 -9.42
N THR A 110 6.38 16.67 -8.13
CA THR A 110 5.40 16.29 -7.08
C THR A 110 4.55 17.45 -6.56
N GLY A 111 4.86 18.69 -6.93
CA GLY A 111 4.19 19.88 -6.38
C GLY A 111 2.71 19.97 -6.72
N ALA A 112 2.29 19.44 -7.89
CA ALA A 112 0.92 19.58 -8.36
C ALA A 112 -0.07 18.75 -7.54
N ALA A 113 0.16 17.44 -7.32
CA ALA A 113 -0.79 16.72 -6.47
C ALA A 113 -0.55 16.90 -4.97
N GLN A 114 0.61 17.38 -4.51
CA GLN A 114 0.71 17.96 -3.17
C GLN A 114 -0.30 19.09 -2.97
N GLN A 115 -0.37 20.04 -3.93
CA GLN A 115 -1.34 21.12 -3.87
C GLN A 115 -2.78 20.61 -3.97
N LYS A 116 -3.03 19.63 -4.86
CA LYS A 116 -4.36 19.03 -5.01
C LYS A 116 -4.83 18.34 -3.72
N ALA A 117 -4.00 17.52 -3.11
CA ALA A 117 -4.35 16.80 -1.90
C ALA A 117 -4.58 17.74 -0.71
N ARG A 118 -3.76 18.80 -0.59
CA ARG A 118 -4.02 19.85 0.40
C ARG A 118 -5.37 20.53 0.16
N LYS A 119 -5.70 20.90 -1.08
CA LYS A 119 -7.02 21.48 -1.40
C LYS A 119 -8.17 20.51 -1.09
N ASP A 120 -8.03 19.25 -1.43
CA ASP A 120 -9.05 18.23 -1.20
C ASP A 120 -9.29 18.00 0.30
N PHE A 121 -8.22 17.94 1.10
CA PHE A 121 -8.33 17.82 2.54
C PHE A 121 -8.85 19.09 3.21
N GLN A 122 -8.43 20.28 2.76
CA GLN A 122 -8.95 21.55 3.26
C GLN A 122 -10.47 21.61 3.10
N ARG A 123 -10.99 21.17 1.94
CA ARG A 123 -12.44 21.07 1.71
C ARG A 123 -13.13 20.15 2.72
N LYS A 124 -12.53 18.99 3.01
CA LYS A 124 -13.06 18.06 4.03
C LYS A 124 -13.06 18.67 5.43
N LEU A 125 -11.99 19.38 5.81
CA LEU A 125 -11.90 20.07 7.10
C LEU A 125 -12.93 21.19 7.23
N VAL A 126 -13.14 22.00 6.18
CA VAL A 126 -14.16 23.05 6.20
C VAL A 126 -15.53 22.44 6.46
N VAL A 127 -15.91 21.38 5.74
CA VAL A 127 -17.20 20.68 5.94
C VAL A 127 -17.32 20.11 7.35
N LYS A 128 -16.25 19.54 7.89
CA LYS A 128 -16.21 19.01 9.26
C LYS A 128 -16.42 20.13 10.29
N TYR A 129 -15.62 21.19 10.22
CA TYR A 129 -15.69 22.29 11.19
C TYR A 129 -16.98 23.08 11.10
N GLU A 130 -17.50 23.31 9.89
CA GLU A 130 -18.79 23.95 9.71
C GLU A 130 -19.89 23.17 10.42
N ARG A 131 -19.91 21.83 10.28
CA ARG A 131 -20.85 20.97 11.00
C ARG A 131 -20.68 21.09 12.52
N GLU A 132 -19.47 20.98 13.03
CA GLU A 132 -19.20 21.07 14.47
C GLU A 132 -19.61 22.44 15.05
N LEU A 133 -19.39 23.53 14.32
CA LEU A 133 -19.76 24.89 14.72
C LEU A 133 -21.27 25.13 14.68
N LEU A 134 -21.98 24.54 13.70
CA LEU A 134 -23.45 24.61 13.64
C LEU A 134 -24.07 23.76 14.75
N GLU A 135 -23.50 22.58 15.04
CA GLU A 135 -23.96 21.68 16.11
C GLU A 135 -23.73 22.27 17.51
N SER A 136 -22.66 23.07 17.70
CA SER A 136 -22.43 23.76 18.97
C SER A 136 -23.44 24.88 19.25
N GLY A 137 -24.09 25.40 18.20
CA GLY A 137 -25.01 26.55 18.28
C GLY A 137 -24.31 27.89 18.58
N GLU A 138 -22.99 27.94 18.49
CA GLU A 138 -22.21 29.16 18.74
C GLU A 138 -22.11 30.06 17.50
N TYR A 139 -22.16 29.47 16.30
CA TYR A 139 -22.02 30.18 15.02
C TYR A 139 -23.10 29.72 14.05
N PHE A 140 -23.55 30.63 13.17
CA PHE A 140 -24.61 30.35 12.22
C PHE A 140 -24.32 30.93 10.83
N GLY A 141 -24.92 30.33 9.81
CA GLY A 141 -24.90 30.85 8.44
C GLY A 141 -23.48 31.12 7.95
N GLU A 142 -23.28 32.30 7.36
CA GLU A 142 -21.99 32.70 6.77
C GLU A 142 -20.86 32.81 7.80
N GLU A 143 -21.17 33.14 9.06
CA GLU A 143 -20.18 33.25 10.13
C GLU A 143 -19.55 31.88 10.47
N ALA A 144 -20.36 30.82 10.51
CA ALA A 144 -19.88 29.45 10.72
C ALA A 144 -18.95 28.99 9.58
N VAL A 145 -19.30 29.34 8.33
CA VAL A 145 -18.48 29.02 7.15
C VAL A 145 -17.13 29.74 7.22
N GLN A 146 -17.11 31.04 7.50
CA GLN A 146 -15.87 31.81 7.63
C GLN A 146 -14.99 31.24 8.76
N LYS A 147 -15.59 30.91 9.90
CA LYS A 147 -14.87 30.33 11.03
C LYS A 147 -14.31 28.94 10.73
N ALA A 148 -15.09 28.09 10.04
CA ALA A 148 -14.63 26.79 9.56
C ALA A 148 -13.45 26.91 8.59
N GLN A 149 -13.47 27.90 7.69
CA GLN A 149 -12.35 28.18 6.79
C GLN A 149 -11.09 28.63 7.53
N GLU A 150 -11.21 29.47 8.55
CA GLU A 150 -10.09 29.86 9.41
C GLU A 150 -9.48 28.64 10.13
N LEU A 151 -10.31 27.82 10.77
CA LEU A 151 -9.89 26.62 11.49
C LEU A 151 -9.23 25.61 10.55
N ALA A 152 -9.84 25.33 9.39
CA ALA A 152 -9.29 24.46 8.37
C ALA A 152 -7.95 24.97 7.83
N SER A 153 -7.82 26.29 7.61
CA SER A 153 -6.58 26.92 7.14
C SER A 153 -5.48 26.84 8.19
N LYS A 154 -5.82 27.02 9.47
CA LYS A 154 -4.88 26.88 10.58
C LYS A 154 -4.41 25.42 10.70
N GLU A 155 -5.32 24.46 10.67
CA GLU A 155 -4.97 23.05 10.78
C GLU A 155 -4.15 22.59 9.57
N ILE A 156 -4.54 22.92 8.34
CA ILE A 156 -3.79 22.49 7.16
C ILE A 156 -2.39 23.12 7.07
N SER A 157 -2.17 24.25 7.74
CA SER A 157 -0.83 24.85 7.87
C SER A 157 0.11 24.00 8.75
N THR A 158 -0.45 23.20 9.66
CA THR A 158 0.30 22.28 10.54
C THR A 158 0.47 20.88 9.96
N LEU A 159 -0.20 20.60 8.83
CA LEU A 159 -0.20 19.28 8.18
C LEU A 159 0.64 19.30 6.90
N ASN A 160 1.33 18.19 6.66
CA ASN A 160 1.97 17.89 5.39
C ASN A 160 1.18 16.79 4.67
N ALA A 161 1.11 16.88 3.34
CA ALA A 161 0.73 15.73 2.51
C ALA A 161 1.64 14.55 2.88
N LEU A 162 1.04 13.45 3.32
CA LEU A 162 1.76 12.22 3.57
C LEU A 162 1.92 11.54 2.22
N HIS A 163 3.14 11.58 1.72
CA HIS A 163 3.54 10.71 0.63
C HIS A 163 3.71 9.32 1.23
N ASN A 164 2.91 8.36 0.78
CA ASN A 164 3.41 6.99 0.71
C ASN A 164 4.72 7.06 -0.08
N PRO A 165 5.81 6.49 0.44
CA PRO A 165 6.96 7.22 0.94
C PRO A 165 7.53 8.28 0.01
N ASP A 166 8.36 9.15 0.59
CA ASP A 166 9.28 10.10 -0.09
C ASP A 166 10.12 9.50 -1.25
N MET A 167 10.02 8.20 -1.51
CA MET A 167 10.67 7.47 -2.59
C MET A 167 9.76 7.23 -3.80
N ILE A 168 8.46 7.55 -3.76
CA ILE A 168 7.63 7.64 -4.96
C ILE A 168 7.99 8.95 -5.69
N ALA A 169 9.15 8.98 -6.32
CA ALA A 169 9.50 9.98 -7.33
C ALA A 169 9.52 9.27 -8.69
N GLY A 170 8.81 9.83 -9.66
CA GLY A 170 8.56 9.19 -10.95
C GLY A 170 7.19 9.52 -11.56
N GLY A 171 6.28 10.13 -10.80
CA GLY A 171 4.97 10.58 -11.29
C GLY A 171 3.77 9.75 -10.85
N TYR A 172 3.94 8.80 -9.91
CA TYR A 172 2.82 8.10 -9.29
C TYR A 172 2.34 8.87 -8.06
N ASP A 173 1.31 9.69 -8.22
CA ASP A 173 0.95 10.74 -7.27
C ASP A 173 -0.34 10.40 -6.49
N ASN A 174 -0.24 9.44 -5.57
CA ASN A 174 -1.34 9.06 -4.68
C ASN A 174 -1.07 9.57 -3.26
N VAL A 175 -1.52 10.80 -2.97
CA VAL A 175 -1.60 11.27 -1.59
C VAL A 175 -2.78 10.58 -0.91
N VAL A 176 -2.47 9.62 -0.05
CA VAL A 176 -3.47 8.82 0.68
C VAL A 176 -3.97 9.48 1.97
N ASP A 177 -3.18 10.35 2.60
CA ASP A 177 -3.54 10.99 3.89
C ASP A 177 -2.78 12.31 4.16
N LEU A 178 -3.24 13.10 5.16
CA LEU A 178 -2.48 14.19 5.76
C LEU A 178 -2.05 13.82 7.19
N GLY A 179 -0.89 14.33 7.62
CA GLY A 179 -0.41 14.09 8.98
C GLY A 179 0.41 15.25 9.53
N ASP A 180 0.64 15.19 10.84
CA ASP A 180 1.42 16.18 11.57
C ASP A 180 2.79 16.39 10.89
N ALA A 181 3.06 17.65 10.54
CA ALA A 181 4.27 18.02 9.80
C ALA A 181 5.55 17.78 10.60
N SER A 182 5.51 17.90 11.94
CA SER A 182 6.66 17.66 12.82
C SER A 182 6.99 16.17 12.91
N VAL A 183 5.98 15.32 12.99
CA VAL A 183 6.12 13.85 12.93
C VAL A 183 6.65 13.45 11.56
N ASN A 184 6.04 13.92 10.48
CA ASN A 184 6.46 13.58 9.11
C ASN A 184 7.93 14.00 8.88
N LYS A 185 8.32 15.22 9.24
CA LYS A 185 9.70 15.69 9.14
C LYS A 185 10.67 14.85 9.97
N SER A 186 10.24 14.39 11.15
CA SER A 186 11.06 13.55 12.01
C SER A 186 11.20 12.12 11.49
N ILE A 187 10.19 11.55 10.85
CA ILE A 187 10.31 10.24 10.18
C ILE A 187 11.20 10.40 8.94
N GLY A 188 10.92 11.43 8.14
CA GLY A 188 11.65 11.81 6.93
C GLY A 188 13.17 11.90 7.13
N SER A 189 13.61 12.57 8.20
CA SER A 189 15.03 12.76 8.49
C SER A 189 15.77 11.47 8.89
N GLN A 190 15.04 10.42 9.28
CA GLN A 190 15.63 9.16 9.74
C GLN A 190 15.90 8.18 8.60
N TRP A 191 15.26 8.33 7.44
CA TRP A 191 15.41 7.40 6.31
C TRP A 191 16.87 7.18 5.87
N LYS A 192 17.67 8.27 5.85
CA LYS A 192 19.08 8.25 5.46
C LYS A 192 20.06 7.96 6.60
N ASN A 193 19.54 7.77 7.82
CA ASN A 193 20.38 7.56 8.99
C ASN A 193 20.47 6.08 9.34
N ASN A 194 21.65 5.70 9.81
CA ASN A 194 21.88 4.42 10.46
C ASN A 194 21.12 4.43 11.79
N GLY A 195 20.02 3.68 11.84
CA GLY A 195 19.16 3.60 13.01
C GLY A 195 19.62 2.52 14.00
N LYS A 196 18.67 2.06 14.82
CA LYS A 196 18.87 0.96 15.75
C LYS A 196 17.86 -0.15 15.50
N ASP A 197 18.23 -1.37 15.85
CA ASP A 197 17.28 -2.48 15.97
C ASP A 197 16.45 -2.37 17.26
N ASP A 198 15.56 -3.33 17.49
CA ASP A 198 14.72 -3.41 18.70
C ASP A 198 15.51 -3.62 19.99
N ALA A 199 16.73 -4.18 19.88
CA ALA A 199 17.64 -4.36 21.00
C ALA A 199 18.50 -3.10 21.27
N GLY A 200 18.35 -2.05 20.46
CA GLY A 200 19.07 -0.80 20.60
C GLY A 200 20.48 -0.80 19.98
N ASN A 201 20.85 -1.86 19.27
CA ASN A 201 22.13 -1.97 18.55
C ASN A 201 22.12 -1.09 17.32
N LYS A 202 23.22 -0.39 17.06
CA LYS A 202 23.35 0.49 15.90
C LYS A 202 23.56 -0.35 14.63
N LEU A 203 22.78 -0.06 13.59
CA LEU A 203 22.97 -0.70 12.28
C LEU A 203 24.07 -0.01 11.47
N SER A 204 24.69 -0.76 10.56
CA SER A 204 25.78 -0.29 9.68
C SER A 204 25.27 0.47 8.45
N SER A 205 24.03 0.23 8.05
CA SER A 205 23.40 0.84 6.87
C SER A 205 22.13 1.58 7.25
N SER A 206 21.76 2.54 6.41
CA SER A 206 20.50 3.27 6.51
C SER A 206 19.31 2.38 6.12
N ARG A 207 18.10 2.79 6.52
CA ARG A 207 16.88 2.04 6.19
C ARG A 207 16.70 1.88 4.68
N VAL A 208 16.98 2.95 3.94
CA VAL A 208 16.86 2.98 2.47
C VAL A 208 17.90 2.05 1.82
N GLU A 209 19.15 2.08 2.26
CA GLU A 209 20.19 1.21 1.68
C GLU A 209 19.87 -0.27 1.87
N VAL A 210 19.35 -0.65 3.04
CA VAL A 210 18.99 -2.04 3.30
C VAL A 210 17.77 -2.45 2.46
N MET A 211 16.74 -1.62 2.38
CA MET A 211 15.59 -1.88 1.50
C MET A 211 16.01 -1.99 0.03
N ASP A 212 16.88 -1.09 -0.45
CA ASP A 212 17.42 -1.12 -1.82
C ASP A 212 18.17 -2.45 -2.09
N ALA A 213 18.93 -2.95 -1.11
CA ALA A 213 19.61 -4.24 -1.22
C ALA A 213 18.64 -5.42 -1.25
N GLN A 214 17.62 -5.43 -0.38
CA GLN A 214 16.62 -6.51 -0.36
C GLN A 214 15.76 -6.52 -1.63
N ALA A 215 15.34 -5.35 -2.13
CA ALA A 215 14.58 -5.24 -3.37
C ALA A 215 15.39 -5.76 -4.57
N ARG A 216 16.69 -5.47 -4.65
CA ARG A 216 17.58 -6.03 -5.69
C ARG A 216 17.69 -7.55 -5.59
N LYS A 217 17.88 -8.08 -4.38
CA LYS A 217 17.91 -9.52 -4.14
C LYS A 217 16.61 -10.19 -4.57
N ALA A 218 15.47 -9.64 -4.17
CA ALA A 218 14.16 -10.15 -4.55
C ALA A 218 13.88 -10.03 -6.06
N LEU A 219 14.37 -8.99 -6.72
CA LEU A 219 14.30 -8.85 -8.18
C LEU A 219 15.02 -10.01 -8.89
N GLU A 220 16.19 -10.42 -8.40
CA GLU A 220 16.98 -11.53 -8.95
C GLU A 220 16.37 -12.90 -8.62
N GLU A 221 15.92 -13.11 -7.38
CA GLU A 221 15.48 -14.42 -6.89
C GLU A 221 14.00 -14.73 -7.17
N ILE A 222 13.14 -13.71 -7.14
CA ILE A 222 11.68 -13.84 -7.22
C ILE A 222 11.15 -13.27 -8.54
N GLY A 223 11.70 -12.12 -8.97
CA GLY A 223 11.34 -11.44 -10.20
C GLY A 223 10.74 -10.04 -9.98
N PRO A 224 10.55 -9.27 -11.07
CA PRO A 224 10.17 -7.86 -11.02
C PRO A 224 8.78 -7.59 -10.44
N ASP A 225 7.86 -8.55 -10.60
CA ASP A 225 6.47 -8.44 -10.13
C ASP A 225 6.34 -8.77 -8.63
N ALA A 226 7.43 -9.14 -7.95
CA ALA A 226 7.38 -9.47 -6.53
C ALA A 226 6.99 -8.23 -5.71
N LYS A 227 6.18 -8.37 -4.65
CA LYS A 227 5.80 -7.23 -3.79
C LYS A 227 6.90 -6.93 -2.77
N MET A 228 7.05 -5.65 -2.44
CA MET A 228 7.85 -5.24 -1.28
C MET A 228 7.21 -5.75 0.01
N ASN A 229 8.03 -6.02 1.04
CA ASN A 229 7.55 -6.49 2.33
C ASN A 229 8.44 -5.97 3.46
N VAL A 230 8.11 -4.79 3.98
CA VAL A 230 8.87 -4.13 5.04
C VAL A 230 8.02 -3.90 6.30
N ASP A 231 8.69 -3.85 7.45
CA ASP A 231 8.11 -3.46 8.74
C ASP A 231 8.69 -2.11 9.18
N LEU A 232 7.84 -1.10 9.31
CA LEU A 232 8.16 0.24 9.81
C LEU A 232 7.47 0.46 11.16
N HIS A 233 8.28 0.55 12.21
CA HIS A 233 7.78 0.67 13.58
C HIS A 233 8.61 1.66 14.40
N ARG A 234 8.04 2.17 15.48
CA ARG A 234 8.78 3.02 16.43
C ARG A 234 9.76 2.21 17.28
N CYS A 235 10.80 2.88 17.77
CA CYS A 235 11.61 2.35 18.86
C CYS A 235 10.79 2.25 20.15
N LYS A 236 10.99 1.17 20.91
CA LYS A 236 10.43 0.96 22.24
C LYS A 236 11.22 1.72 23.30
#